data_AF-C8WT02-F1
#
_entry.id   AF-C8WT02-F1
#
_cell.length_a   1.000
_cell.length_b   1.000
_cell.length_c   1.000
_cell.angle_alpha   90.00
_cell.angle_beta   90.00
_cell.angle_gamma   90.00
#
_symmetry.space_group_name_H-M   'P 1'
#
loop_
_entity.id
_entity.type
_entity.pdbx_description
1 polymer ?
#
loop_
_entity_poly.entity_id
_entity_poly.type
_entity_poly.pdbx_seq_one_letter_code
_entity_poly.pdbx_strand_id
1 'polypeptide(L)'
;MRKFAWLCVIASTLVVTGCGILGGKPAPLRNTVTPERSTQTSVHVLSLKQRTQLATKPSLYEAVHVVTADDKPVTLNVQDYPLIFFSPALGGQQLFQTLSQAKPAHPPVLIATGFMPNETKAQDVADTQTLLKEYHITWPVYYVFENPFGSLISGVPDTYVWRNGHVWHIPGTLTSAAEWDQALS
;
A
#
# COMPACT_ATOMS: atom_id res chain seq x y z
N MET A 1 52.46 31.32 -13.47
CA MET A 1 52.89 30.44 -12.35
C MET A 1 51.65 29.97 -11.59
N ARG A 2 51.63 28.68 -11.18
CA ARG A 2 50.76 28.01 -10.17
C ARG A 2 49.26 27.90 -10.53
N LYS A 3 48.70 26.73 -10.90
CA LYS A 3 48.50 25.41 -10.24
C LYS A 3 47.40 25.39 -9.15
N PHE A 4 46.37 24.58 -9.44
CA PHE A 4 45.40 23.85 -8.60
C PHE A 4 45.63 23.80 -7.08
N ALA A 5 44.54 23.83 -6.31
CA ALA A 5 44.10 22.68 -5.50
C ALA A 5 42.79 22.96 -4.72
N TRP A 6 42.09 21.86 -4.49
CA TRP A 6 40.90 21.62 -3.67
C TRP A 6 41.10 21.84 -2.15
N LEU A 7 39.96 21.80 -1.44
CA LEU A 7 39.63 20.99 -0.23
C LEU A 7 39.24 21.72 1.08
N CYS A 8 38.25 21.06 1.71
CA CYS A 8 38.01 20.87 3.14
C CYS A 8 37.20 21.89 3.95
N VAL A 9 35.94 21.46 4.19
CA VAL A 9 35.23 21.37 5.48
C VAL A 9 36.15 21.45 6.71
N ILE A 10 35.74 22.22 7.74
CA ILE A 10 35.70 21.79 9.16
C ILE A 10 34.85 22.75 9.99
N ALA A 11 34.12 22.12 10.91
CA ALA A 11 33.22 22.63 11.92
C ALA A 11 33.73 23.82 12.75
N SER A 12 32.82 24.74 13.07
CA SER A 12 32.99 25.66 14.20
C SER A 12 32.23 25.13 15.41
N THR A 13 33.03 24.73 16.38
CA THR A 13 32.70 24.40 17.77
C THR A 13 32.15 25.62 18.51
N LEU A 14 31.01 25.44 19.19
CA LEU A 14 30.53 26.40 20.18
C LEU A 14 31.16 26.03 21.53
N VAL A 15 31.99 26.93 22.02
CA VAL A 15 32.60 26.91 23.34
C VAL A 15 31.56 27.32 24.37
N VAL A 16 31.38 26.54 25.43
CA VAL A 16 31.09 27.10 26.76
C VAL A 16 31.93 26.36 27.79
N THR A 17 33.07 26.96 28.11
CA THR A 17 33.88 26.67 29.30
C THR A 17 33.19 27.36 30.48
N GLY A 18 32.61 26.58 31.38
CA GLY A 18 32.21 27.02 32.72
C GLY A 18 33.03 26.25 33.75
N CYS A 19 33.96 26.94 34.41
CA CYS A 19 34.78 26.42 35.50
C CYS A 19 34.07 26.50 36.85
N GLY A 20 34.28 25.49 37.70
CA GLY A 20 34.07 25.51 39.16
C GLY A 20 32.98 24.53 39.61
N ILE A 21 33.13 23.69 40.63
CA ILE A 21 34.11 23.57 41.73
C ILE A 21 34.18 22.08 42.17
N LEU A 22 35.34 21.71 42.71
CA LEU A 22 35.72 20.47 43.40
C LEU A 22 34.61 19.73 44.19
N GLY A 23 34.55 18.41 44.02
CA GLY A 23 33.88 17.52 44.98
C GLY A 23 33.69 16.08 44.52
N GLY A 24 34.58 15.18 44.95
CA GLY A 24 34.37 13.73 44.94
C GLY A 24 34.68 13.02 43.62
N LYS A 25 35.47 11.95 43.68
CA LYS A 25 35.53 10.94 42.61
C LYS A 25 34.25 10.08 42.69
N PRO A 26 33.43 9.99 41.64
CA PRO A 26 32.60 8.81 41.42
C PRO A 26 33.34 7.87 40.46
N ALA A 27 33.33 6.58 40.78
CA ALA A 27 33.84 5.52 39.93
C ALA A 27 33.25 5.60 38.50
N PRO A 28 33.96 5.16 37.45
CA PRO A 28 33.37 5.06 36.13
C PRO A 28 32.20 4.07 36.19
N LEU A 29 30.98 4.58 36.05
CA LEU A 29 29.81 3.76 35.76
C LEU A 29 30.09 3.05 34.44
N ARG A 30 30.49 1.79 34.55
CA ARG A 30 30.52 0.84 33.45
C ARG A 30 29.05 0.61 33.11
N ASN A 31 28.50 1.42 32.22
CA ASN A 31 27.21 1.16 31.59
C ASN A 31 27.37 -0.10 30.74
N THR A 32 27.25 -1.26 31.39
CA THR A 32 26.91 -2.49 30.70
C THR A 32 25.47 -2.28 30.22
N VAL A 33 25.34 -1.77 28.99
CA VAL A 33 24.08 -1.87 28.25
C VAL A 33 23.83 -3.36 28.12
N THR A 34 23.00 -3.87 29.02
CA THR A 34 22.44 -5.21 28.85
C THR A 34 21.56 -5.08 27.62
N PRO A 35 21.78 -5.85 26.54
CA PRO A 35 20.88 -5.79 25.40
C PRO A 35 19.49 -6.12 25.95
N GLU A 36 18.58 -5.15 25.83
CA GLU A 36 17.17 -5.40 26.08
C GLU A 36 16.81 -6.64 25.29
N ARG A 37 16.35 -7.66 26.00
CA ARG A 37 15.79 -8.86 25.40
C ARG A 37 14.61 -8.37 24.59
N SER A 38 14.83 -8.19 23.28
CA SER A 38 13.80 -7.86 22.31
C SER A 38 12.64 -8.80 22.58
N THR A 39 11.58 -8.28 23.19
CA THR A 39 10.28 -8.92 23.16
C THR A 39 9.95 -8.94 21.69
N GLN A 40 10.24 -10.08 21.05
CA GLN A 40 9.77 -10.36 19.70
C GLN A 40 8.25 -10.28 19.79
N THR A 41 7.71 -9.11 19.49
CA THR A 41 6.30 -8.94 19.19
C THR A 41 6.09 -9.76 17.93
N SER A 42 5.64 -11.00 18.08
CA SER A 42 5.27 -11.83 16.95
C SER A 42 4.06 -11.15 16.30
N VAL A 43 4.31 -10.44 15.21
CA VAL A 43 3.25 -9.88 14.38
C VAL A 43 2.53 -11.07 13.75
N HIS A 44 1.40 -11.45 14.33
CA HIS A 44 0.53 -12.47 13.76
C HIS A 44 -0.22 -11.85 12.58
N VAL A 45 0.30 -12.08 11.37
CA VAL A 45 -0.40 -11.77 10.13
C VAL A 45 -1.54 -12.78 9.98
N LEU A 46 -2.78 -12.28 9.88
CA LEU A 46 -3.94 -13.14 9.65
C LEU A 46 -3.78 -13.85 8.30
N SER A 47 -3.99 -15.17 8.28
CA SER A 47 -4.01 -15.94 7.05
C SER A 47 -5.11 -15.46 6.10
N LEU A 48 -4.96 -15.73 4.80
CA LEU A 48 -5.98 -15.44 3.81
C LEU A 48 -7.37 -15.94 4.25
N LYS A 49 -7.47 -17.20 4.70
CA LYS A 49 -8.73 -17.79 5.18
C LYS A 49 -9.35 -17.02 6.35
N GLN A 50 -8.54 -16.46 7.25
CA GLN A 50 -9.02 -15.68 8.39
C GLN A 50 -9.48 -14.28 7.99
N ARG A 51 -8.95 -13.74 6.89
CA ARG A 51 -9.33 -12.41 6.35
C ARG A 51 -10.52 -12.49 5.42
N THR A 52 -10.68 -13.59 4.69
CA THR A 52 -11.78 -13.79 3.75
C THR A 52 -13.10 -13.91 4.51
N GLN A 53 -14.03 -13.02 4.19
CA GLN A 53 -15.34 -12.95 4.80
C GLN A 53 -16.43 -12.80 3.74
N LEU A 54 -17.66 -13.18 4.07
CA LEU A 54 -18.80 -12.95 3.17
C LEU A 54 -19.03 -11.44 3.05
N ALA A 55 -19.22 -10.94 1.83
CA ALA A 55 -19.51 -9.52 1.63
C ALA A 55 -20.82 -9.14 2.31
N THR A 56 -20.84 -8.04 3.07
CA THR A 56 -22.03 -7.58 3.81
C THR A 56 -23.15 -7.11 2.89
N LYS A 57 -22.80 -6.57 1.72
CA LYS A 57 -23.74 -6.07 0.70
C LYS A 57 -23.35 -6.63 -0.67
N PRO A 58 -23.55 -7.94 -0.90
CA PRO A 58 -23.02 -8.63 -2.07
C PRO A 58 -23.58 -8.07 -3.39
N SER A 59 -24.84 -7.62 -3.39
CA SER A 59 -25.52 -7.05 -4.55
C SER A 59 -24.86 -5.78 -5.10
N LEU A 60 -24.06 -5.06 -4.31
CA LEU A 60 -23.32 -3.89 -4.80
C LEU A 60 -22.24 -4.29 -5.82
N TYR A 61 -21.71 -5.51 -5.73
CA TYR A 61 -20.62 -5.98 -6.57
C TYR A 61 -21.09 -6.76 -7.80
N GLU A 62 -22.39 -7.02 -7.89
CA GLU A 62 -23.02 -7.61 -9.08
C GLU A 62 -23.30 -6.54 -10.16
N ALA A 63 -23.23 -5.25 -9.81
CA ALA A 63 -23.35 -4.12 -10.72
C ALA A 63 -22.58 -2.89 -10.18
N VAL A 64 -21.25 -2.94 -10.24
CA VAL A 64 -20.39 -1.81 -9.85
C VAL A 64 -20.34 -0.79 -11.00
N HIS A 65 -20.84 0.41 -10.76
CA HIS A 65 -20.71 1.52 -11.69
C HIS A 65 -19.34 2.18 -11.57
N VAL A 66 -18.60 2.21 -12.67
CA VAL A 66 -17.27 2.80 -12.79
C VAL A 66 -17.18 3.62 -14.07
N VAL A 67 -16.08 4.33 -14.26
CA VAL A 67 -15.79 5.02 -15.53
C VAL A 67 -14.42 4.63 -16.08
N THR A 68 -14.25 4.78 -17.39
CA THR A 68 -12.93 4.73 -18.05
C THR A 68 -12.13 6.01 -17.77
N ALA A 69 -10.86 6.04 -18.22
CA ALA A 69 -10.01 7.23 -18.13
C ALA A 69 -10.59 8.46 -18.87
N ASP A 70 -11.46 8.26 -19.86
CA ASP A 70 -12.16 9.29 -20.63
C ASP A 70 -13.62 9.51 -20.18
N ASP A 71 -13.94 9.18 -18.92
CA ASP A 71 -15.26 9.40 -18.29
C ASP A 71 -16.43 8.62 -18.95
N LYS A 72 -16.16 7.56 -19.72
CA LYS A 72 -17.24 6.71 -20.25
C LYS A 72 -17.74 5.77 -19.15
N PRO A 73 -19.07 5.72 -18.91
CA PRO A 73 -19.64 4.85 -17.90
C PRO A 73 -19.52 3.37 -18.31
N VAL A 74 -19.17 2.53 -17.34
CA VAL A 74 -19.07 1.07 -17.46
C VAL A 74 -19.71 0.45 -16.21
N THR A 75 -20.34 -0.72 -16.37
CA THR A 75 -20.82 -1.52 -15.24
C THR A 75 -20.06 -2.83 -15.20
N LEU A 76 -19.48 -3.14 -14.04
CA LEU A 76 -18.71 -4.37 -13.81
C LEU A 76 -19.50 -5.31 -12.90
N ASN A 77 -19.30 -6.61 -13.08
CA ASN A 77 -19.89 -7.64 -12.23
C ASN A 77 -18.79 -8.58 -11.72
N VAL A 78 -18.76 -8.80 -10.40
CA VAL A 78 -17.80 -9.69 -9.74
C VAL A 78 -17.93 -11.15 -10.15
N GLN A 79 -19.08 -11.54 -10.73
CA GLN A 79 -19.29 -12.87 -11.30
C GLN A 79 -18.48 -13.09 -12.58
N ASP A 80 -18.20 -12.02 -13.33
CA ASP A 80 -17.42 -12.09 -14.58
C ASP A 80 -15.92 -12.07 -14.29
N TYR A 81 -15.49 -11.23 -13.35
CA TYR A 81 -14.09 -11.06 -12.96
C TYR A 81 -13.95 -10.69 -11.48
N PRO A 82 -12.89 -11.16 -10.78
CA PRO A 82 -12.54 -10.59 -9.47
C PRO A 82 -12.33 -9.08 -9.57
N LEU A 83 -12.77 -8.33 -8.56
CA LEU A 83 -12.64 -6.87 -8.52
C LEU A 83 -11.64 -6.48 -7.43
N ILE A 84 -10.63 -5.68 -7.78
CA ILE A 84 -9.66 -5.14 -6.81
C ILE A 84 -9.76 -3.61 -6.81
N PHE A 85 -10.26 -3.06 -5.71
CA PHE A 85 -10.22 -1.63 -5.46
C PHE A 85 -8.86 -1.27 -4.87
N PHE A 86 -8.21 -0.26 -5.43
CA PHE A 86 -6.90 0.22 -4.95
C PHE A 86 -6.77 1.73 -5.12
N SER A 87 -5.79 2.33 -4.46
CA SER A 87 -5.42 3.72 -4.66
C SER A 87 -3.96 3.81 -5.11
N PRO A 88 -3.63 4.60 -6.15
CA PRO A 88 -2.24 4.85 -6.51
C PRO A 88 -1.48 5.55 -5.36
N ALA A 89 -2.16 6.44 -4.62
CA ALA A 89 -1.57 7.21 -3.52
C ALA A 89 -1.53 6.41 -2.20
N LEU A 90 -2.52 5.55 -1.95
CA LEU A 90 -2.67 4.82 -0.68
C LEU A 90 -2.36 3.33 -0.87
N GLY A 91 -1.06 2.99 -0.85
CA GLY A 91 -0.60 1.59 -0.82
C GLY A 91 -0.55 0.88 -2.17
N GLY A 92 -0.77 1.57 -3.29
CA GLY A 92 -0.70 1.00 -4.65
C GLY A 92 0.64 0.37 -4.99
N GLN A 93 1.76 0.97 -4.58
CA GLN A 93 3.09 0.40 -4.79
C GLN A 93 3.24 -0.96 -4.09
N GLN A 94 2.84 -1.04 -2.82
CA GLN A 94 2.93 -2.28 -2.04
C GLN A 94 2.00 -3.37 -2.60
N LEU A 95 0.81 -2.98 -3.07
CA LEU A 95 -0.09 -3.89 -3.78
C LEU A 95 0.59 -4.50 -5.00
N PHE A 96 1.15 -3.68 -5.90
CA PHE A 96 1.70 -4.18 -7.16
C PHE A 96 3.06 -4.87 -7.02
N GLN A 97 3.82 -4.61 -5.96
CA GLN A 97 5.01 -5.39 -5.63
C GLN A 97 4.72 -6.89 -5.49
N THR A 98 3.59 -7.26 -4.88
CA THR A 98 3.20 -8.67 -4.73
C THR A 98 2.30 -9.16 -5.86
N LEU A 99 1.42 -8.30 -6.37
CA LEU A 99 0.45 -8.66 -7.40
C LEU A 99 1.08 -8.89 -8.78
N SER A 100 2.16 -8.16 -9.14
CA SER A 100 2.87 -8.33 -10.42
C SER A 100 3.55 -9.70 -10.58
N GLN A 101 3.76 -10.39 -9.47
CA GLN A 101 4.36 -11.73 -9.45
C GLN A 101 3.30 -12.84 -9.49
N ALA A 102 2.03 -12.50 -9.27
CA ALA A 102 0.92 -13.42 -9.27
C ALA A 102 0.55 -13.85 -10.70
N LYS A 103 0.07 -15.08 -10.82
CA LYS A 103 -0.45 -15.70 -12.03
C LYS A 103 -1.82 -16.30 -11.74
N PRO A 104 -2.81 -15.47 -11.39
CA PRO A 104 -4.12 -15.96 -10.98
C PRO A 104 -4.84 -16.65 -12.15
N ALA A 105 -5.62 -17.68 -11.85
CA ALA A 105 -6.42 -18.38 -12.86
C ALA A 105 -7.47 -17.46 -13.49
N HIS A 106 -8.03 -16.55 -12.70
CA HIS A 106 -8.96 -15.52 -13.15
C HIS A 106 -8.31 -14.14 -12.99
N PRO A 107 -7.84 -13.51 -14.10
CA PRO A 107 -7.32 -12.15 -14.06
C PRO A 107 -8.36 -11.18 -13.50
N PRO A 108 -8.00 -10.34 -12.51
CA PRO A 108 -8.93 -9.39 -11.93
C PRO A 108 -9.11 -8.16 -12.84
N VAL A 109 -10.15 -7.40 -12.56
CA VAL A 109 -10.29 -6.01 -12.99
C VAL A 109 -9.85 -5.09 -11.85
N LEU A 110 -9.05 -4.09 -12.18
CA LEU A 110 -8.55 -3.11 -11.23
C LEU A 110 -9.46 -1.88 -11.23
N ILE A 111 -9.77 -1.35 -10.04
CA ILE A 111 -10.60 -0.17 -9.86
C ILE A 111 -9.80 0.84 -9.03
N ALA A 112 -9.28 1.86 -9.70
CA ALA A 112 -8.54 2.94 -9.06
C ALA A 112 -9.50 3.93 -8.39
N THR A 113 -9.26 4.22 -7.12
CA THR A 113 -10.09 5.10 -6.30
C THR A 113 -9.32 5.67 -5.10
N GLY A 114 -9.99 6.42 -4.23
CA GLY A 114 -9.35 7.02 -3.05
C GLY A 114 -8.27 8.02 -3.45
N PHE A 115 -8.57 8.84 -4.46
CA PHE A 115 -7.70 9.89 -4.97
C PHE A 115 -7.60 11.06 -3.99
N MET A 116 -6.51 11.82 -4.07
CA MET A 116 -6.30 12.95 -3.17
C MET A 116 -7.25 14.10 -3.55
N PRO A 117 -7.85 14.80 -2.57
CA PRO A 117 -8.90 15.80 -2.83
C PRO A 117 -8.41 17.04 -3.61
N ASN A 118 -7.11 17.23 -3.75
CA ASN A 118 -6.48 18.34 -4.46
C ASN A 118 -5.88 17.94 -5.83
N GLU A 119 -6.04 16.68 -6.25
CA GLU A 119 -5.60 16.19 -7.55
C GLU A 119 -6.70 16.36 -8.60
N THR A 120 -6.29 16.46 -9.86
CA THR A 120 -7.25 16.47 -10.98
C THR A 120 -7.43 15.05 -11.49
N LYS A 121 -8.58 14.74 -12.09
CA LYS A 121 -8.80 13.43 -12.73
C LYS A 121 -7.68 13.03 -13.70
N ALA A 122 -7.14 14.00 -14.45
CA ALA A 122 -6.05 13.74 -15.39
C ALA A 122 -4.76 13.31 -14.68
N GLN A 123 -4.48 13.91 -13.51
CA GLN A 123 -3.35 13.53 -12.65
C GLN A 123 -3.57 12.13 -12.06
N ASP A 124 -4.75 11.86 -11.51
CA ASP A 124 -5.13 10.55 -10.96
C ASP A 124 -4.97 9.41 -11.98
N VAL A 125 -5.42 9.67 -13.21
CA VAL A 125 -5.26 8.74 -14.34
C VAL A 125 -3.77 8.56 -14.66
N ALA A 126 -2.99 9.65 -14.77
CA ALA A 126 -1.57 9.58 -15.09
C ALA A 126 -0.77 8.81 -14.04
N ASP A 127 -1.04 9.03 -12.76
CA ASP A 127 -0.35 8.35 -11.65
C ASP A 127 -0.72 6.86 -11.61
N THR A 128 -1.99 6.54 -11.82
CA THR A 128 -2.45 5.16 -11.99
C THR A 128 -1.73 4.46 -13.14
N GLN A 129 -1.67 5.09 -14.32
CA GLN A 129 -1.05 4.50 -15.50
C GLN A 129 0.48 4.36 -15.34
N THR A 130 1.12 5.32 -14.69
CA THR A 130 2.55 5.26 -14.35
C THR A 130 2.84 4.06 -13.48
N LEU A 131 2.03 3.86 -12.44
CA LEU A 131 2.18 2.75 -11.51
C LEU A 131 1.94 1.39 -12.19
N LEU A 132 0.88 1.25 -13.02
CA LEU A 132 0.63 0.02 -13.77
C LEU A 132 1.80 -0.32 -14.72
N LYS A 133 2.36 0.68 -15.38
CA LYS A 133 3.51 0.52 -16.28
C LYS A 133 4.78 0.10 -15.54
N GLU A 134 5.05 0.68 -14.38
CA GLU A 134 6.22 0.35 -13.53
C GLU A 134 6.23 -1.13 -13.14
N TYR A 135 5.07 -1.67 -12.78
CA TYR A 135 4.92 -3.06 -12.34
C TYR A 135 4.48 -4.03 -13.44
N HIS A 136 4.48 -3.60 -14.70
CA HIS A 136 4.08 -4.41 -15.86
C HIS A 136 2.69 -5.04 -15.74
N ILE A 137 1.76 -4.35 -15.10
CA ILE A 137 0.37 -4.80 -14.95
C ILE A 137 -0.39 -4.53 -16.24
N THR A 138 -0.99 -5.58 -16.82
CA THR A 138 -1.72 -5.53 -18.11
C THR A 138 -3.23 -5.70 -17.97
N TRP A 139 -3.73 -5.84 -16.75
CA TRP A 139 -5.15 -6.05 -16.49
C TRP A 139 -5.97 -4.77 -16.71
N PRO A 140 -7.27 -4.90 -17.07
CA PRO A 140 -8.14 -3.74 -17.25
C PRO A 140 -8.20 -2.89 -15.98
N VAL A 141 -8.18 -1.57 -16.16
CA VAL A 141 -8.33 -0.60 -15.08
C VAL A 141 -9.48 0.36 -15.37
N TYR A 142 -10.29 0.60 -14.34
CA TYR A 142 -11.38 1.58 -14.32
C TYR A 142 -11.25 2.48 -13.10
N TYR A 143 -12.07 3.53 -13.05
CA TYR A 143 -11.93 4.61 -12.11
C TYR A 143 -13.24 4.86 -11.35
N VAL A 144 -13.11 5.16 -10.07
CA VAL A 144 -14.17 5.73 -9.24
C VAL A 144 -13.59 7.00 -8.61
N PHE A 145 -13.92 8.14 -9.23
CA PHE A 145 -13.39 9.45 -8.82
C PHE A 145 -14.10 10.05 -7.60
N GLU A 146 -15.35 9.63 -7.35
CA GLU A 146 -16.05 9.97 -6.12
C GLU A 146 -15.56 9.10 -4.97
N ASN A 147 -15.68 9.57 -3.73
CA ASN A 147 -15.22 8.82 -2.56
C ASN A 147 -16.10 7.57 -2.34
N PRO A 148 -15.55 6.33 -2.49
CA PRO A 148 -16.32 5.10 -2.32
C PRO A 148 -16.31 4.56 -0.88
N PHE A 149 -15.56 5.18 0.04
CA PHE A 149 -15.37 4.66 1.40
C PHE A 149 -16.66 4.76 2.20
N GLY A 150 -17.09 3.63 2.77
CA GLY A 150 -18.34 3.49 3.55
C GLY A 150 -19.60 3.27 2.71
N SER A 151 -19.58 3.60 1.42
CA SER A 151 -20.70 3.39 0.49
C SER A 151 -20.52 2.11 -0.33
N LEU A 152 -19.34 1.94 -0.92
CA LEU A 152 -18.99 0.83 -1.79
C LEU A 152 -17.87 -0.02 -1.21
N ILE A 153 -16.84 0.55 -0.59
CA ILE A 153 -15.71 -0.20 -0.02
C ILE A 153 -15.40 0.23 1.41
N SER A 154 -14.70 -0.62 2.16
CA SER A 154 -14.30 -0.35 3.54
C SER A 154 -12.91 0.27 3.66
N GLY A 155 -12.05 0.02 2.67
CA GLY A 155 -10.68 0.52 2.60
C GLY A 155 -10.04 0.20 1.26
N VAL A 156 -8.75 0.55 1.12
CA VAL A 156 -7.93 0.14 -0.02
C VAL A 156 -6.63 -0.53 0.46
N PRO A 157 -6.17 -1.60 -0.20
CA PRO A 157 -6.92 -2.32 -1.23
C PRO A 157 -8.05 -3.17 -0.62
N ASP A 158 -9.16 -3.32 -1.35
CA ASP A 158 -10.26 -4.23 -1.02
C ASP A 158 -10.49 -5.15 -2.23
N THR A 159 -10.48 -6.47 -2.02
CA THR A 159 -10.68 -7.46 -3.09
C THR A 159 -12.01 -8.18 -2.94
N TYR A 160 -12.74 -8.33 -4.04
CA TYR A 160 -14.02 -9.03 -4.10
C TYR A 160 -13.97 -10.13 -5.15
N VAL A 161 -14.38 -11.34 -4.77
CA VAL A 161 -14.35 -12.54 -5.63
C VAL A 161 -15.68 -13.28 -5.55
N TRP A 162 -16.16 -13.78 -6.68
CA TRP A 162 -17.33 -14.66 -6.72
C TRP A 162 -16.91 -16.11 -6.56
N ARG A 163 -17.38 -16.78 -5.49
CA ARG A 163 -17.09 -18.20 -5.23
C ARG A 163 -18.26 -18.89 -4.56
N ASN A 164 -18.60 -20.08 -5.06
CA ASN A 164 -19.67 -20.93 -4.50
C ASN A 164 -21.01 -20.20 -4.39
N GLY A 165 -21.38 -19.41 -5.39
CA GLY A 165 -22.66 -18.68 -5.40
C GLY A 165 -22.69 -17.43 -4.52
N HIS A 166 -21.53 -16.97 -4.02
CA HIS A 166 -21.44 -15.86 -3.08
C HIS A 166 -20.31 -14.89 -3.43
N VAL A 167 -20.50 -13.62 -3.08
CA VAL A 167 -19.44 -12.60 -3.11
C VAL A 167 -18.65 -12.66 -1.80
N TRP A 168 -17.35 -12.90 -1.91
CA TRP A 168 -16.42 -12.88 -0.79
C TRP A 168 -15.56 -11.62 -0.84
N HIS A 169 -15.35 -11.03 0.33
CA HIS A 169 -14.52 -9.86 0.55
C HIS A 169 -13.22 -10.26 1.25
N ILE A 170 -12.11 -9.70 0.76
CA ILE A 170 -10.78 -9.87 1.33
C ILE A 170 -10.21 -8.46 1.56
N PRO A 171 -10.28 -7.93 2.79
CA PRO A 171 -9.82 -6.58 3.08
C PRO A 171 -8.31 -6.50 3.19
N GLY A 172 -7.72 -5.43 2.65
CA GLY A 172 -6.30 -5.09 2.74
C GLY A 172 -5.38 -5.85 1.78
N THR A 173 -4.09 -5.50 1.78
CA THR A 173 -3.08 -6.07 0.89
C THR A 173 -2.78 -7.54 1.18
N LEU A 174 -2.60 -8.36 0.15
CA LEU A 174 -2.04 -9.71 0.28
C LEU A 174 -0.52 -9.66 0.18
N THR A 175 0.13 -10.45 1.03
CA THR A 175 1.56 -10.31 1.34
C THR A 175 2.47 -11.10 0.41
N SER A 176 1.92 -11.96 -0.45
CA SER A 176 2.68 -12.76 -1.40
C SER A 176 1.91 -13.05 -2.69
N ALA A 177 2.64 -13.36 -3.76
CA ALA A 177 2.06 -13.83 -5.02
C ALA A 177 1.16 -15.08 -4.83
N ALA A 178 1.57 -16.01 -3.96
CA ALA A 178 0.79 -17.22 -3.67
C ALA A 178 -0.56 -16.90 -3.00
N GLU A 179 -0.62 -15.89 -2.13
CA GLU A 179 -1.90 -15.44 -1.58
C GLU A 179 -2.79 -14.82 -2.66
N TRP A 180 -2.23 -14.06 -3.60
CA TRP A 180 -2.97 -13.53 -4.75
C TRP A 180 -3.49 -14.64 -5.66
N ASP A 181 -2.65 -15.62 -6.00
CA ASP A 181 -3.04 -16.77 -6.80
C ASP A 181 -4.19 -17.51 -6.12
N GLN A 182 -4.07 -17.79 -4.82
CA GLN A 182 -5.12 -18.45 -4.05
C GLN A 182 -6.39 -17.59 -3.92
N ALA A 183 -6.28 -16.26 -3.80
CA ALA A 183 -7.41 -15.35 -3.64
C ALA A 183 -8.19 -15.13 -4.94
N LEU A 184 -7.53 -15.26 -6.10
CA LEU A 184 -8.09 -14.97 -7.42
C LEU A 184 -8.28 -16.24 -8.30
N SER A 185 -8.13 -17.43 -7.69
CA SER A 185 -8.47 -18.72 -8.32
C SER A 185 -9.95 -19.09 -8.27
#